data_AF-A0A2G9UJ91-F1
#
_entry.id   AF-A0A2G9UJ91-F1
#
_cell.length_a   1.000
_cell.length_b   1.000
_cell.length_c   1.000
_cell.angle_alpha   90.00
_cell.angle_beta   90.00
_cell.angle_gamma   90.00
#
_symmetry.space_group_name_H-M   'P 1'
#
loop_
_entity.id
_entity.type
_entity.pdbx_description
1 polymer ?
#
loop_
_entity_poly.entity_id
_entity_poly.type
_entity_poly.pdbx_seq_one_letter_code
_entity_poly.pdbx_strand_id
1 'polypeptide(L)'
;MAPAAGTCLLKNFSAMNLQRAEDRPEEVVEFAVAFAGVITDVSFVSIDPSGRSDLLKIIDQALSGGSITAMHSLQPESHRISINRHHLQIWSPSTQVVEVRVPLHIIASVGYILDDGLHIICINIGPDPRNRQIRDLVILTAATKVGDRCAR
;
A
#
# COMPACT_ATOMS: atom_id res chain seq x y z
N MET A 1 -52.86 -31.34 -35.89
CA MET A 1 -51.75 -30.77 -35.11
C MET A 1 -51.68 -31.51 -33.78
N ALA A 2 -50.65 -32.33 -33.60
CA ALA A 2 -50.29 -33.03 -32.37
C ALA A 2 -48.77 -33.30 -32.44
N PRO A 3 -48.07 -33.73 -31.37
CA PRO A 3 -48.14 -33.35 -29.95
C PRO A 3 -46.71 -33.07 -29.38
N ALA A 4 -46.56 -32.76 -28.09
CA ALA A 4 -45.45 -33.29 -27.27
C ALA A 4 -45.61 -32.94 -25.78
N ALA A 5 -45.75 -33.99 -24.95
CA ALA A 5 -45.45 -33.97 -23.53
C ALA A 5 -43.92 -33.93 -23.30
N GLY A 6 -43.48 -33.44 -22.15
CA GLY A 6 -42.06 -33.42 -21.81
C GLY A 6 -41.78 -33.05 -20.35
N THR A 7 -41.98 -34.03 -19.48
CA THR A 7 -41.35 -34.28 -18.18
C THR A 7 -40.12 -33.44 -17.79
N CYS A 8 -40.14 -33.01 -16.52
CA CYS A 8 -39.03 -32.94 -15.56
C CYS A 8 -37.66 -33.43 -16.06
N LEU A 9 -36.68 -32.52 -16.09
CA LEU A 9 -35.26 -32.84 -16.00
C LEU A 9 -34.60 -31.87 -15.02
N LEU A 10 -34.47 -32.35 -13.78
CA LEU A 10 -33.32 -32.06 -12.92
C LEU A 10 -32.02 -32.07 -13.76
N LYS A 11 -31.10 -31.16 -13.47
CA LYS A 11 -29.73 -31.52 -13.07
C LYS A 11 -28.94 -30.28 -12.62
N ASN A 12 -28.74 -30.23 -11.32
CA ASN A 12 -27.43 -29.99 -10.71
C ASN A 12 -26.81 -28.59 -10.93
N PHE A 13 -27.34 -27.58 -10.24
CA PHE A 13 -26.40 -26.70 -9.53
C PHE A 13 -26.04 -27.40 -8.23
N SER A 14 -25.08 -28.32 -8.36
CA SER A 14 -24.34 -28.85 -7.22
C SER A 14 -24.00 -27.67 -6.33
N ALA A 15 -24.36 -27.76 -5.05
CA ALA A 15 -23.76 -26.95 -4.02
C ALA A 15 -22.24 -27.02 -4.24
N MET A 16 -21.68 -25.96 -4.84
CA MET A 16 -20.24 -25.79 -4.86
C MET A 16 -19.91 -25.52 -3.41
N ASN A 17 -19.41 -26.57 -2.77
CA ASN A 17 -18.76 -26.54 -1.48
C ASN A 17 -17.92 -25.27 -1.39
N LEU A 18 -18.45 -24.26 -0.70
CA LEU A 18 -17.71 -23.10 -0.21
C LEU A 18 -16.91 -23.53 1.03
N GLN A 19 -16.17 -24.63 0.86
CA GLN A 19 -15.32 -25.25 1.87
C GLN A 19 -14.07 -25.69 1.11
N ARG A 20 -13.15 -24.74 0.89
CA ARG A 20 -11.69 -24.95 0.75
C ARG A 20 -11.03 -23.65 0.29
N ALA A 21 -10.70 -22.78 1.24
CA ALA A 21 -9.66 -21.77 1.03
C ALA A 21 -8.89 -21.40 2.33
N GLU A 22 -9.10 -22.09 3.45
CA GLU A 22 -8.61 -21.64 4.77
C GLU A 22 -7.45 -22.45 5.37
N ASP A 23 -6.63 -23.12 4.55
CA ASP A 23 -5.46 -23.82 5.11
C ASP A 23 -4.17 -23.66 4.29
N ARG A 24 -4.07 -22.59 3.48
CA ARG A 24 -2.74 -22.16 3.02
C ARG A 24 -2.18 -21.20 4.04
N PRO A 25 -0.94 -21.39 4.52
CA PRO A 25 -0.28 -20.39 5.34
C PRO A 25 -0.34 -19.04 4.62
N GLU A 26 -0.70 -18.00 5.37
CA GLU A 26 -0.78 -16.65 4.82
C GLU A 26 0.61 -16.25 4.33
N GLU A 27 0.74 -16.06 3.02
CA GLU A 27 1.98 -15.62 2.42
C GLU A 27 2.13 -14.13 2.72
N VAL A 28 2.94 -13.82 3.73
CA VAL A 28 3.30 -12.47 4.11
C VAL A 28 4.68 -12.20 3.51
N VAL A 29 4.77 -11.15 2.69
CA VAL A 29 6.05 -10.67 2.16
C VAL A 29 6.46 -9.45 2.97
N GLU A 30 7.69 -9.44 3.46
CA GLU A 30 8.24 -8.35 4.27
C GLU A 30 9.48 -7.74 3.64
N PHE A 31 9.59 -6.41 3.71
CA PHE A 31 10.74 -5.65 3.26
C PHE A 31 11.20 -4.67 4.34
N ALA A 32 12.52 -4.43 4.37
CA ALA A 32 13.12 -3.44 5.25
C ALA A 32 12.95 -2.03 4.67
N VAL A 33 12.46 -1.09 5.48
CA VAL A 33 12.24 0.31 5.10
C VAL A 33 12.56 1.22 6.29
N ALA A 34 12.65 2.52 6.06
CA ALA A 34 12.50 3.51 7.11
C ALA A 34 11.19 4.27 6.91
N PHE A 35 10.51 4.58 8.01
CA PHE A 35 9.21 5.25 8.00
C PHE A 35 9.37 6.72 8.40
N ALA A 36 8.99 7.63 7.52
CA ALA A 36 9.07 9.06 7.77
C ALA A 36 7.81 9.58 8.49
N GLY A 37 6.65 8.99 8.19
CA GLY A 37 5.38 9.34 8.80
C GLY A 37 4.20 9.24 7.83
N VAL A 38 3.06 9.78 8.27
CA VAL A 38 1.83 9.90 7.47
C VAL A 38 1.48 11.37 7.32
N ILE A 39 1.27 11.82 6.09
CA ILE A 39 0.73 13.13 5.78
C ILE A 39 -0.77 12.96 5.60
N THR A 40 -1.57 13.52 6.50
CA THR A 40 -3.02 13.38 6.47
C THR A 40 -3.69 14.53 5.73
N ASP A 41 -4.93 14.32 5.31
CA ASP A 41 -5.81 15.35 4.77
C ASP A 41 -5.29 16.08 3.51
N VAL A 42 -4.54 15.38 2.66
CA VAL A 42 -3.98 15.93 1.42
C VAL A 42 -5.09 16.10 0.38
N SER A 43 -5.28 17.33 -0.12
CA SER A 43 -6.26 17.65 -1.15
C SER A 43 -5.73 17.34 -2.55
N PHE A 44 -6.36 16.39 -3.24
CA PHE A 44 -6.00 15.96 -4.59
C PHE A 44 -6.82 16.64 -5.70
N VAL A 45 -7.53 17.73 -5.40
CA VAL A 45 -8.42 18.43 -6.36
C VAL A 45 -7.67 18.97 -7.58
N SER A 46 -6.38 19.32 -7.42
CA SER A 46 -5.52 19.85 -8.49
C SER A 46 -4.13 19.23 -8.51
N ILE A 47 -3.94 18.12 -7.80
CA ILE A 47 -2.63 17.44 -7.70
C ILE A 47 -2.65 16.24 -8.63
N ASP A 48 -1.69 16.16 -9.55
CA ASP A 48 -1.45 14.94 -10.29
C ASP A 48 -0.83 13.90 -9.34
N PRO A 49 -1.53 12.82 -8.98
CA PRO A 49 -0.99 11.79 -8.09
C PRO A 49 0.21 11.05 -8.70
N SER A 50 0.47 11.19 -10.00
CA SER A 50 1.68 10.70 -10.68
C SER A 50 2.78 11.77 -10.81
N GLY A 51 2.47 13.02 -10.48
CA GLY A 51 3.36 14.16 -10.62
C GLY A 51 4.41 14.18 -9.52
N ARG A 52 5.65 13.78 -9.85
CA ARG A 52 6.82 13.87 -8.96
C ARG A 52 6.91 15.23 -8.26
N SER A 53 6.79 16.32 -9.02
CA SER A 53 6.97 17.68 -8.49
C SER A 53 5.92 18.07 -7.44
N ASP A 54 4.67 17.63 -7.60
CA ASP A 54 3.64 17.97 -6.63
C ASP A 54 3.74 17.10 -5.38
N LEU A 55 4.11 15.82 -5.53
CA LEU A 55 4.42 14.96 -4.38
C LEU A 55 5.59 15.52 -3.55
N LEU A 56 6.66 15.99 -4.19
CA LEU A 56 7.78 16.61 -3.48
C LEU A 56 7.36 17.88 -2.73
N LYS A 57 6.54 18.76 -3.34
CA LYS A 57 6.01 19.94 -2.64
C LYS A 57 5.20 19.57 -1.40
N ILE A 58 4.37 18.53 -1.47
CA ILE A 58 3.59 18.04 -0.32
C ILE A 58 4.52 17.55 0.79
N ILE A 59 5.56 16.78 0.42
CA ILE A 59 6.57 16.27 1.36
C ILE A 59 7.33 17.43 2.01
N ASP A 60 7.77 18.42 1.24
CA ASP A 60 8.49 19.60 1.74
C ASP A 60 7.65 20.40 2.75
N GLN A 61 6.36 20.59 2.44
CA GLN A 61 5.41 21.22 3.36
C GLN A 61 5.23 20.39 4.64
N ALA A 62 5.10 19.08 4.50
CA ALA A 62 4.94 18.16 5.62
C ALA A 62 6.17 18.12 6.55
N LEU A 63 7.37 18.18 5.97
CA LEU A 63 8.65 18.30 6.66
C LEU A 63 8.74 19.63 7.42
N SER A 64 8.43 20.74 6.74
CA SER A 64 8.47 22.08 7.33
C SER A 64 7.44 22.23 8.47
N GLY A 65 6.30 21.55 8.34
CA GLY A 65 5.24 21.50 9.36
C GLY A 65 5.48 20.49 10.48
N GLY A 66 6.52 19.65 10.40
CA GLY A 66 6.83 18.64 11.42
C GLY A 66 5.86 17.45 11.47
N SER A 67 5.02 17.27 10.45
CA SER A 67 4.09 16.12 10.36
C SER A 67 4.79 14.80 10.01
N ILE A 68 5.96 14.89 9.39
CA ILE A 68 6.84 13.74 9.09
C ILE A 68 8.28 14.06 9.51
N THR A 69 9.05 13.02 9.76
CA THR A 69 10.46 13.11 10.10
C THR A 69 11.32 13.29 8.86
N ALA A 70 12.36 14.12 8.96
CA ALA A 70 13.35 14.30 7.89
C ALA A 70 13.98 12.97 7.48
N MET A 71 13.85 12.64 6.20
CA MET A 71 14.23 11.32 5.67
C MET A 71 15.72 11.00 5.79
N HIS A 72 16.60 12.02 5.69
CA HIS A 72 18.04 11.86 5.91
C HIS A 72 18.41 11.54 7.36
N SER A 73 17.53 11.85 8.32
CA SER A 73 17.75 11.60 9.75
C SER A 73 17.21 10.24 10.19
N LEU A 74 16.46 9.55 9.31
CA LEU A 74 15.90 8.24 9.62
C LEU A 74 17.00 7.19 9.69
N GLN A 75 16.91 6.31 10.68
CA GLN A 75 17.73 5.11 10.71
C GLN A 75 17.29 4.18 9.57
N PRO A 76 18.19 3.79 8.65
CA PRO A 76 17.87 2.86 7.57
C PRO A 76 17.33 1.54 8.12
N GLU A 77 16.36 0.95 7.41
CA GLU A 77 15.80 -0.35 7.76
C GLU A 77 15.16 -0.45 9.17
N SER A 78 14.87 0.69 9.79
CA SER A 78 14.28 0.79 11.14
C SER A 78 12.88 0.20 11.26
N HIS A 79 12.16 0.07 10.14
CA HIS A 79 10.81 -0.45 10.07
C HIS A 79 10.74 -1.62 9.09
N ARG A 80 9.61 -2.33 9.14
CA ARG A 80 9.23 -3.35 8.16
C ARG A 80 7.94 -2.93 7.51
N ILE A 81 7.88 -3.08 6.19
CA ILE A 81 6.63 -3.09 5.44
C ILE A 81 6.27 -4.55 5.18
N SER A 82 5.11 -4.98 5.66
CA SER A 82 4.57 -6.32 5.43
C SER A 82 3.31 -6.23 4.57
N ILE A 83 3.18 -7.14 3.61
CA ILE A 83 2.07 -7.17 2.66
C ILE A 83 1.51 -8.58 2.63
N ASN A 84 0.19 -8.69 2.79
CA ASN A 84 -0.55 -9.92 2.61
C ASN A 84 -1.78 -9.68 1.74
N ARG A 85 -2.68 -10.67 1.62
CA ARG A 85 -3.86 -10.57 0.72
C ARG A 85 -4.91 -9.56 1.18
N HIS A 86 -4.83 -9.08 2.41
CA HIS A 86 -5.84 -8.24 3.05
C HIS A 86 -5.35 -6.80 3.24
N HIS A 87 -4.10 -6.63 3.64
CA HIS A 87 -3.55 -5.34 4.00
C HIS A 87 -2.05 -5.22 3.78
N LEU A 88 -1.61 -3.97 3.76
CA LEU A 88 -0.24 -3.55 3.96
C LEU A 88 -0.10 -3.02 5.39
N GLN A 89 0.97 -3.38 6.07
CA GLN A 89 1.28 -2.88 7.40
C GLN A 89 2.71 -2.34 7.45
N ILE A 90 2.90 -1.27 8.22
CA ILE A 90 4.21 -0.77 8.61
C ILE A 90 4.34 -0.89 10.12
N TRP A 91 5.43 -1.50 10.56
CA TRP A 91 5.67 -1.76 11.98
C TRP A 91 7.15 -1.67 12.30
N SER A 92 7.46 -1.37 13.56
CA SER A 92 8.82 -1.25 14.07
C SER A 92 9.24 -2.55 14.77
N PRO A 93 10.28 -3.26 14.30
CA PRO A 93 10.78 -4.45 14.97
C PRO A 93 11.38 -4.20 16.35
N SER A 94 11.93 -3.01 16.59
CA SER A 94 12.56 -2.68 17.87
C SER A 94 11.54 -2.45 18.98
N THR A 95 10.39 -1.85 18.64
CA THR A 95 9.31 -1.56 19.60
C THR A 95 8.16 -2.55 19.54
N GLN A 96 8.08 -3.37 18.48
CA GLN A 96 6.96 -4.28 18.18
C GLN A 96 5.61 -3.54 18.02
N VAL A 97 5.65 -2.26 17.62
CA VAL A 97 4.48 -1.40 17.41
C VAL A 97 4.12 -1.33 15.94
N VAL A 98 2.83 -1.39 15.65
CA VAL A 98 2.26 -1.13 14.32
C VAL A 98 1.95 0.36 14.19
N GLU A 99 2.63 1.01 13.25
CA GLU A 99 2.45 2.45 12.98
C GLU A 99 1.30 2.69 12.02
N VAL A 100 1.19 1.85 10.99
CA VAL A 100 0.19 2.00 9.93
C VAL A 100 -0.32 0.63 9.50
N ARG A 101 -1.64 0.50 9.30
CA ARG A 101 -2.27 -0.66 8.67
C ARG A 101 -3.30 -0.19 7.64
N VAL A 102 -3.09 -0.54 6.37
CA VAL A 102 -3.89 -0.09 5.23
C VAL A 102 -4.49 -1.30 4.51
N PRO A 103 -5.83 -1.46 4.48
CA PRO A 103 -6.48 -2.44 3.63
C PRO A 103 -6.09 -2.25 2.16
N LEU A 104 -5.79 -3.33 1.44
CA LEU A 104 -5.30 -3.21 0.06
C LEU A 104 -6.29 -2.49 -0.88
N HIS A 105 -7.59 -2.69 -0.66
CA HIS A 105 -8.65 -2.13 -1.51
C HIS A 105 -8.79 -0.60 -1.40
N ILE A 106 -8.19 0.02 -0.38
CA ILE A 106 -8.16 1.48 -0.26
C ILE A 106 -6.82 2.08 -0.70
N ILE A 107 -5.81 1.30 -1.09
CA ILE A 107 -4.59 1.86 -1.66
C ILE A 107 -4.92 2.36 -3.07
N ALA A 108 -4.83 3.67 -3.28
CA ALA A 108 -5.16 4.27 -4.57
C ALA A 108 -3.98 4.25 -5.54
N SER A 109 -2.76 4.42 -5.04
CA SER A 109 -1.53 4.30 -5.85
C SER A 109 -0.30 4.16 -4.95
N VAL A 110 0.81 3.72 -5.55
CA VAL A 110 2.14 3.74 -4.93
C VAL A 110 3.06 4.48 -5.90
N GLY A 111 3.70 5.54 -5.41
CA GLY A 111 4.66 6.35 -6.14
C GLY A 111 6.08 6.07 -5.68
N TYR A 112 7.03 6.20 -6.59
CA TYR A 112 8.46 6.12 -6.32
C TYR A 112 9.16 7.39 -6.80
N ILE A 113 10.01 7.96 -5.94
CA ILE A 113 10.79 9.16 -6.23
C ILE A 113 12.23 8.90 -5.81
N LEU A 114 13.17 9.14 -6.71
CA LEU A 114 14.59 9.25 -6.39
C LEU A 114 14.95 10.73 -6.25
N ASP A 115 15.27 11.14 -5.04
CA ASP A 115 15.59 12.53 -4.72
C ASP A 115 16.79 12.58 -3.78
N ASP A 116 17.83 13.33 -4.15
CA ASP A 116 19.08 13.46 -3.38
C ASP A 116 19.68 12.14 -2.86
N GLY A 117 19.58 11.08 -3.68
CA GLY A 117 20.06 9.74 -3.36
C GLY A 117 19.16 8.92 -2.43
N LEU A 118 18.01 9.46 -2.02
CA LEU A 118 16.99 8.75 -1.25
C LEU A 118 15.96 8.10 -2.17
N HIS A 119 15.67 6.83 -1.91
CA HIS A 119 14.61 6.08 -2.57
C HIS A 119 13.31 6.25 -1.79
N ILE A 120 12.54 7.29 -2.13
CA ILE A 120 11.30 7.64 -1.46
C ILE A 120 10.15 6.85 -2.08
N ILE A 121 9.35 6.21 -1.23
CA ILE A 121 8.13 5.50 -1.61
C ILE A 121 6.95 6.21 -0.95
N CYS A 122 5.98 6.60 -1.76
CA CYS A 122 4.77 7.28 -1.33
C CYS A 122 3.58 6.34 -1.55
N ILE A 123 2.90 5.91 -0.49
CA ILE A 123 1.67 5.11 -0.61
C ILE A 123 0.50 6.06 -0.45
N ASN A 124 -0.26 6.24 -1.52
CA ASN A 124 -1.46 7.07 -1.55
C ASN A 124 -2.65 6.24 -1.10
N ILE A 125 -3.20 6.59 0.06
CA ILE A 125 -4.35 5.96 0.64
C ILE A 125 -5.59 6.68 0.10
N GLY A 126 -6.33 5.93 -0.70
CA GLY A 126 -7.59 6.30 -1.30
C GLY A 126 -8.65 6.66 -0.26
N PRO A 127 -9.65 7.41 -0.71
CA PRO A 127 -10.43 8.28 0.15
C PRO A 127 -11.34 7.52 1.11
N ASP A 128 -11.59 8.13 2.27
CA ASP A 128 -12.81 7.86 3.06
C ASP A 128 -14.01 7.94 2.10
N PRO A 129 -14.95 6.97 2.10
CA PRO A 129 -16.15 7.01 1.27
C PRO A 129 -16.95 8.33 1.35
N ARG A 130 -16.73 9.14 2.39
CA ARG A 130 -17.34 10.48 2.57
C ARG A 130 -16.69 11.59 1.74
N ASN A 131 -15.41 11.48 1.36
CA ASN A 131 -14.72 12.53 0.59
C ASN A 131 -13.65 11.98 -0.36
N ARG A 132 -13.99 11.87 -1.65
CA ARG A 132 -13.10 11.31 -2.68
C ARG A 132 -11.83 12.12 -2.99
N GLN A 133 -11.77 13.36 -2.50
CA GLN A 133 -10.73 14.33 -2.85
C GLN A 133 -9.67 14.51 -1.76
N ILE A 134 -9.90 13.96 -0.57
CA ILE A 134 -8.95 14.00 0.54
C ILE A 134 -8.35 12.62 0.71
N ARG A 135 -7.03 12.58 0.89
CA ARG A 135 -6.27 11.34 0.97
C ARG A 135 -5.11 11.48 1.94
N ASP A 136 -4.65 10.34 2.43
CA ASP A 136 -3.46 10.28 3.26
C ASP A 136 -2.29 9.73 2.44
N LEU A 137 -1.08 10.21 2.73
CA LEU A 137 0.15 9.74 2.12
C LEU A 137 1.04 9.13 3.20
N VAL A 138 1.41 7.86 3.01
CA VAL A 138 2.43 7.23 3.84
C VAL A 138 3.78 7.37 3.14
N ILE A 139 4.76 7.93 3.86
CA ILE A 139 6.08 8.23 3.33
C ILE A 139 7.10 7.27 3.93
N LEU A 140 7.77 6.53 3.04
CA LEU A 140 8.80 5.56 3.37
C LEU A 140 10.08 5.89 2.60
N THR A 141 11.21 5.45 3.13
CA THR A 141 12.44 5.30 2.34
C THR A 141 12.86 3.84 2.30
N ALA A 142 13.33 3.41 1.13
CA ALA A 142 13.94 2.09 0.96
C ALA A 142 15.46 2.23 0.95
N ALA A 143 16.15 1.30 1.61
CA ALA A 143 17.57 1.13 1.39
C ALA A 143 17.78 0.50 0.01
N THR A 144 18.78 0.97 -0.74
CA THR A 144 19.26 0.18 -1.86
C THR A 144 19.92 -1.07 -1.31
N LYS A 145 19.43 -2.25 -1.69
CA LYS A 145 20.32 -3.41 -1.69
C LYS A 145 21.36 -3.12 -2.75
N VAL A 146 22.54 -2.71 -2.28
CA VAL A 146 23.75 -2.48 -3.08
C VAL A 146 23.82 -3.46 -4.25
N GLY A 147 23.65 -2.91 -5.44
CA GLY A 147 23.92 -3.54 -6.72
C GLY A 147 25.39 -3.50 -7.09
N ASP A 148 26.33 -3.62 -6.14
CA ASP A 148 27.76 -3.89 -6.43
C ASP A 148 28.02 -5.37 -6.79
N ARG A 149 27.01 -6.11 -7.25
CA ARG A 149 27.19 -7.51 -7.72
C ARG A 149 26.67 -7.77 -9.12
N CYS A 150 26.64 -6.75 -9.98
CA CYS A 150 26.40 -6.98 -11.42
C CYS A 150 27.25 -6.04 -12.30
N ALA A 151 28.57 -6.15 -12.17
CA ALA A 151 29.54 -5.82 -13.23
C ALA A 151 30.93 -6.41 -12.91
N ARG A 152 31.04 -7.75 -12.95
CA ARG A 152 32.26 -8.46 -13.37
C ARG A 152 31.84 -9.68 -14.18
#